data_AF-A0A494VX04-F1
#
_entry.id   AF-A0A494VX04-F1
#
_cell.length_a   1.000
_cell.length_b   1.000
_cell.length_c   1.000
_cell.angle_alpha   90.00
_cell.angle_beta   90.00
_cell.angle_gamma   90.00
#
_symmetry.space_group_name_H-M   'P 1'
#
loop_
_entity.id
_entity.type
_entity.pdbx_description
1 polymer ?
#
loop_
_entity_poly.entity_id
_entity_poly.type
_entity_poly.pdbx_seq_one_letter_code
_entity_poly.pdbx_strand_id
1 'polypeptide(L)'
;MKLTVGLLAGAILSASALINNPGDETMNHFQVIGSHNSYKQAINPKLFKFLQQRDSVGMSKIDYEHISLSDQLNLGLNALEIDVYADSKGGKYAHPKGLDWVPGQSAFDTQGVMKDPGFKVFHIEDIDFRSNCATFKLCLQELKKWSDGHPDHNPIYITMNAKDEPSKKPEFTVPEKFTSKTFADLDKEILDNLGKKYLITPDDVRGSYKTLEAAVLHNNWPTLKAAKGKFIFILDEKGEKRAAYIAGHPSLKGRVLFADAEPGTPEAAIHIMNDARKDLTRIQKLVKKGYIIRTRADSDTEEARANDKSSFIAAQKSGAQIISTDYYKKSTHFKSDYVISFDGGTYFKADPLFASGK
;
A
#
# COMPACT_ATOMS: atom_id res chain seq x y z
N MET A 1 -24.42 -59.41 -56.36
CA MET A 1 -23.62 -59.39 -55.12
C MET A 1 -23.35 -57.92 -54.79
N LYS A 2 -24.10 -57.33 -53.84
CA LYS A 2 -24.01 -55.90 -53.49
C LYS A 2 -22.87 -55.70 -52.50
N LEU A 3 -21.89 -54.86 -52.84
CA LEU A 3 -20.87 -54.38 -51.90
C LEU A 3 -21.46 -53.24 -51.06
N THR A 4 -21.50 -53.43 -49.75
CA THR A 4 -21.88 -52.40 -48.78
C THR A 4 -20.62 -51.72 -48.26
N VAL A 5 -20.56 -50.40 -48.42
CA VAL A 5 -19.52 -49.51 -47.90
C VAL A 5 -19.73 -49.33 -46.39
N GLY A 6 -18.70 -49.61 -45.58
CA GLY A 6 -18.67 -49.26 -44.16
C GLY A 6 -17.74 -48.07 -43.93
N LEU A 7 -18.29 -46.88 -43.77
CA LEU A 7 -17.56 -45.68 -43.39
C LEU A 7 -17.53 -45.62 -41.85
N LEU A 8 -16.37 -45.84 -41.22
CA LEU A 8 -16.18 -45.55 -39.80
C LEU A 8 -15.97 -44.03 -39.64
N ALA A 9 -16.97 -43.34 -39.09
CA ALA A 9 -16.83 -41.96 -38.63
C ALA A 9 -16.19 -41.97 -37.23
N GLY A 10 -14.89 -41.65 -37.16
CA GLY A 10 -14.22 -41.38 -35.90
C GLY A 10 -14.62 -40.00 -35.40
N ALA A 11 -15.32 -39.95 -34.25
CA ALA A 11 -15.59 -38.69 -33.56
C ALA A 11 -14.30 -38.17 -32.92
N ILE A 12 -13.75 -37.09 -33.48
CA ILE A 12 -12.67 -36.33 -32.85
C ILE A 12 -13.32 -35.48 -31.75
N LEU A 13 -13.21 -35.90 -30.49
CA LEU A 13 -13.46 -35.03 -29.36
C LEU A 13 -12.33 -33.99 -29.31
N SER A 14 -12.61 -32.79 -29.79
CA SER A 14 -11.77 -31.62 -29.53
C SER A 14 -11.83 -31.32 -28.03
N ALA A 15 -10.75 -31.63 -27.31
CA ALA A 15 -10.54 -31.14 -25.96
C ALA A 15 -10.38 -29.60 -26.05
N SER A 16 -11.44 -28.86 -25.76
CA SER A 16 -11.34 -27.44 -25.50
C SER A 16 -10.45 -27.26 -24.27
N ALA A 17 -9.24 -26.74 -24.46
CA ALA A 17 -8.46 -26.23 -23.35
C ALA A 17 -9.34 -25.19 -22.63
N LEU A 18 -9.66 -25.44 -21.36
CA LEU A 18 -10.28 -24.45 -20.49
C LEU A 18 -9.32 -23.26 -20.45
N ILE A 19 -9.64 -22.20 -21.20
CA ILE A 19 -8.96 -20.92 -21.03
C ILE A 19 -9.46 -20.39 -19.68
N ASN A 20 -8.68 -20.59 -18.62
CA ASN A 20 -8.97 -19.97 -17.33
C ASN A 20 -9.06 -18.46 -17.55
N ASN A 21 -10.21 -17.88 -17.20
CA ASN A 21 -10.37 -16.43 -17.24
C ASN A 21 -9.45 -15.85 -16.15
N PRO A 22 -8.57 -14.86 -16.44
CA PRO A 22 -7.71 -14.27 -15.41
C PRO A 22 -8.45 -13.79 -14.16
N GLY A 23 -9.76 -13.48 -14.27
CA GLY A 23 -10.60 -13.13 -13.13
C GLY A 23 -10.87 -14.26 -12.13
N ASP A 24 -10.67 -15.53 -12.51
CA ASP A 24 -10.90 -16.70 -11.66
C ASP A 24 -9.65 -17.08 -10.84
N GLU A 25 -8.48 -16.52 -11.17
CA GLU A 25 -7.27 -16.64 -10.36
C GLU A 25 -7.38 -15.85 -9.06
N THR A 26 -6.68 -16.29 -8.01
CA THR A 26 -6.67 -15.60 -6.71
C THR A 26 -5.88 -14.29 -6.79
N MET A 27 -6.32 -13.27 -6.07
CA MET A 27 -5.74 -11.92 -6.16
C MET A 27 -4.25 -11.85 -5.80
N ASN A 28 -3.73 -12.81 -5.02
CA ASN A 28 -2.32 -12.95 -4.66
C ASN A 28 -1.43 -13.52 -5.80
N HIS A 29 -2.01 -13.84 -6.97
CA HIS A 29 -1.28 -14.22 -8.19
C HIS A 29 -0.95 -13.03 -9.11
N PHE A 30 -1.12 -11.80 -8.63
CA PHE A 30 -0.87 -10.58 -9.41
C PHE A 30 0.12 -9.66 -8.69
N GLN A 31 1.00 -9.03 -9.47
CA GLN A 31 1.86 -7.96 -9.01
C GLN A 31 1.25 -6.59 -9.34
N VAL A 32 1.38 -5.68 -8.39
CA VAL A 32 0.97 -4.29 -8.50
C VAL A 32 2.12 -3.37 -8.17
N ILE A 33 2.12 -2.20 -8.82
CA ILE A 33 2.95 -1.07 -8.42
C ILE A 33 2.08 -0.06 -7.70
N GLY A 34 2.63 0.50 -6.64
CA GLY A 34 2.01 1.58 -5.86
C GLY A 34 3.01 2.63 -5.45
N SER A 35 2.51 3.76 -4.98
CA SER A 35 3.34 4.80 -4.43
C SER A 35 3.63 4.59 -2.95
N HIS A 36 4.83 4.98 -2.50
CA HIS A 36 5.19 5.11 -1.09
C HIS A 36 4.88 6.55 -0.64
N ASN A 37 4.40 6.75 0.59
CA ASN A 37 3.92 8.04 1.09
C ASN A 37 2.96 8.79 0.14
N SER A 38 1.96 8.10 -0.44
CA SER A 38 1.11 8.57 -1.54
C SER A 38 0.43 9.93 -1.33
N TYR A 39 0.22 10.34 -0.09
CA TYR A 39 -0.41 11.60 0.29
C TYR A 39 0.55 12.80 0.19
N LYS A 40 1.87 12.58 0.14
CA LYS A 40 2.90 13.60 0.34
C LYS A 40 2.90 14.67 -0.75
N GLN A 41 2.86 15.93 -0.34
CA GLN A 41 3.20 17.08 -1.19
C GLN A 41 4.65 17.50 -0.98
N ALA A 42 5.22 18.26 -1.92
CA ALA A 42 6.54 18.84 -1.71
C ALA A 42 6.56 19.72 -0.45
N ILE A 43 7.66 19.63 0.31
CA ILE A 43 7.95 20.59 1.36
C ILE A 43 8.03 21.98 0.72
N ASN A 44 7.46 22.99 1.39
CA ASN A 44 7.48 24.35 0.85
C ASN A 44 8.93 24.76 0.48
N PRO A 45 9.20 25.30 -0.73
CA PRO A 45 10.56 25.56 -1.18
C PRO A 45 11.41 26.42 -0.23
N LYS A 46 10.80 27.39 0.48
CA LYS A 46 11.52 28.21 1.47
C LYS A 46 11.93 27.39 2.69
N LEU A 47 11.00 26.56 3.20
CA LEU A 47 11.26 25.67 4.32
C LEU A 47 12.27 24.59 3.94
N PHE A 48 12.12 23.97 2.77
CA PHE A 48 13.04 22.97 2.25
C PHE A 48 14.47 23.52 2.18
N LYS A 49 14.67 24.72 1.61
CA LYS A 49 15.98 25.36 1.55
C LYS A 49 16.57 25.62 2.95
N PHE A 50 15.74 26.08 3.89
CA PHE A 50 16.16 26.31 5.28
C PHE A 50 16.61 25.00 5.96
N LEU A 51 15.89 23.90 5.74
CA LEU A 51 16.22 22.59 6.30
C LEU A 51 17.45 21.98 5.62
N GLN A 52 17.55 22.10 4.29
CA GLN A 52 18.66 21.56 3.48
C GLN A 52 20.00 22.22 3.85
N GLN A 53 20.00 23.49 4.24
CA GLN A 53 21.21 24.16 4.75
C GLN A 53 21.73 23.57 6.08
N ARG A 54 20.88 22.86 6.82
CA ARG A 54 21.21 22.24 8.11
C ARG A 54 21.50 20.76 7.99
N ASP A 55 20.77 20.08 7.11
CA ASP A 55 20.90 18.64 6.85
C ASP A 55 20.61 18.33 5.39
N SER A 56 21.60 18.56 4.53
CA SER A 56 21.44 18.34 3.08
C SER A 56 21.22 16.86 2.75
N VAL A 57 21.84 15.95 3.51
CA VAL A 57 21.74 14.49 3.31
C VAL A 57 20.33 14.03 3.68
N GLY A 58 19.84 14.35 4.88
CA GLY A 58 18.50 13.98 5.30
C GLY A 58 17.42 14.56 4.39
N MET A 59 17.57 15.84 3.99
CA MET A 59 16.58 16.47 3.10
C MET A 59 16.56 15.87 1.69
N SER A 60 17.71 15.42 1.17
CA SER A 60 17.78 14.75 -0.13
C SER A 60 16.92 13.49 -0.18
N LYS A 61 16.78 12.78 0.94
CA LYS A 61 16.05 11.50 1.05
C LYS A 61 14.54 11.65 0.99
N ILE A 62 14.03 12.86 1.24
CA ILE A 62 12.59 13.15 1.33
C ILE A 62 12.15 14.21 0.32
N ASP A 63 13.00 14.46 -0.67
CA ASP A 63 12.86 15.45 -1.74
C ASP A 63 12.05 14.89 -2.92
N TYR A 64 10.77 14.64 -2.67
CA TYR A 64 9.79 14.18 -3.65
C TYR A 64 8.37 14.58 -3.25
N GLU A 65 7.43 14.37 -4.17
CA GLU A 65 6.02 14.65 -4.02
C GLU A 65 5.14 13.76 -4.91
N HIS A 66 3.85 13.77 -4.63
CA HIS A 66 2.83 13.09 -5.41
C HIS A 66 1.66 13.99 -5.78
N ILE A 67 0.99 13.62 -6.87
CA ILE A 67 -0.35 14.11 -7.21
C ILE A 67 -1.40 13.55 -6.23
N SER A 68 -2.67 13.93 -6.37
CA SER A 68 -3.76 13.43 -5.51
C SER A 68 -3.86 11.89 -5.50
N LEU A 69 -4.51 11.31 -4.48
CA LEU A 69 -4.69 9.85 -4.42
C LEU A 69 -5.52 9.37 -5.62
N SER A 70 -6.58 10.09 -5.98
CA SER A 70 -7.42 9.81 -7.15
C SER A 70 -6.63 9.85 -8.45
N ASP A 71 -5.76 10.85 -8.62
CA ASP A 71 -4.96 10.96 -9.85
C ASP A 71 -3.90 9.86 -9.94
N GLN A 72 -3.38 9.38 -8.81
CA GLN A 72 -2.51 8.20 -8.77
C GLN A 72 -3.25 6.96 -9.24
N LEU A 73 -4.46 6.74 -8.74
CA LEU A 73 -5.30 5.62 -9.14
C LEU A 73 -5.76 5.72 -10.61
N ASN A 74 -6.00 6.94 -11.11
CA ASN A 74 -6.32 7.20 -12.53
C ASN A 74 -5.18 6.81 -13.49
N LEU A 75 -3.93 6.79 -13.01
CA LEU A 75 -2.79 6.28 -13.80
C LEU A 75 -2.74 4.75 -13.85
N GLY A 76 -3.57 4.08 -13.03
CA GLY A 76 -3.62 2.62 -12.94
C GLY A 76 -2.80 2.04 -11.80
N LEU A 77 -2.23 2.85 -10.89
CA LEU A 77 -1.60 2.35 -9.67
C LEU A 77 -2.63 1.58 -8.84
N ASN A 78 -2.19 0.47 -8.23
CA ASN A 78 -3.06 -0.39 -7.41
C ASN A 78 -2.53 -0.60 -5.98
N ALA A 79 -1.60 0.24 -5.55
CA ALA A 79 -1.24 0.35 -4.15
C ALA A 79 -0.91 1.80 -3.76
N LEU A 80 -1.21 2.14 -2.51
CA LEU A 80 -0.95 3.43 -1.88
C LEU A 80 -0.35 3.19 -0.48
N GLU A 81 0.27 4.20 0.09
CA GLU A 81 0.79 4.20 1.46
C GLU A 81 0.42 5.51 2.18
N ILE A 82 -0.09 5.39 3.40
CA ILE A 82 -0.61 6.51 4.19
C ILE A 82 -0.04 6.47 5.61
N ASP A 83 0.62 7.54 6.00
CA ASP A 83 1.05 7.77 7.38
C ASP A 83 -0.06 8.46 8.14
N VAL A 84 -0.38 7.94 9.32
CA VAL A 84 -1.37 8.52 10.21
C VAL A 84 -0.78 8.89 11.55
N TYR A 85 -1.09 10.09 12.01
CA TYR A 85 -0.82 10.59 13.35
C TYR A 85 -2.15 10.73 14.09
N ALA A 86 -2.24 10.14 15.29
CA ALA A 86 -3.42 10.31 16.13
C ALA A 86 -3.45 11.72 16.76
N ASP A 87 -4.61 12.36 16.70
CA ASP A 87 -4.89 13.68 17.29
C ASP A 87 -6.27 13.63 17.96
N SER A 88 -6.35 12.97 19.11
CA SER A 88 -7.63 12.64 19.77
C SER A 88 -8.43 13.86 20.22
N LYS A 89 -7.76 15.01 20.42
CA LYS A 89 -8.41 16.28 20.79
C LYS A 89 -8.54 17.25 19.61
N GLY A 90 -7.82 17.00 18.52
CA GLY A 90 -7.72 17.93 17.41
C GLY A 90 -6.77 19.09 17.70
N GLY A 91 -6.28 19.71 16.64
CA GLY A 91 -5.48 20.94 16.71
C GLY A 91 -4.01 20.73 17.01
N LYS A 92 -3.58 19.52 17.37
CA LYS A 92 -2.18 19.23 17.73
C LYS A 92 -1.21 19.53 16.59
N TYR A 93 -1.67 19.32 15.36
CA TYR A 93 -0.88 19.51 14.14
C TYR A 93 -1.40 20.67 13.27
N ALA A 94 -2.28 21.53 13.83
CA ALA A 94 -2.86 22.65 13.08
C ALA A 94 -1.88 23.82 12.85
N HIS A 95 -0.80 23.89 13.63
CA HIS A 95 0.26 24.90 13.45
C HIS A 95 1.66 24.28 13.52
N PRO A 96 2.13 23.64 12.43
CA PRO A 96 3.45 23.02 12.36
C PRO A 96 4.59 24.03 12.53
N LYS A 97 5.63 23.72 13.30
CA LYS A 97 6.71 24.67 13.64
C LYS A 97 7.51 25.19 12.46
N GLY A 98 7.56 24.44 11.37
CA GLY A 98 8.19 24.90 10.12
C GLY A 98 7.60 26.23 9.63
N LEU A 99 6.33 26.54 9.95
CA LEU A 99 5.70 27.83 9.64
C LEU A 99 6.31 28.99 10.44
N ASP A 100 6.69 28.76 11.70
CA ASP A 100 7.32 29.77 12.56
C ASP A 100 8.78 29.99 12.17
N TRP A 101 9.52 28.92 11.85
CA TRP A 101 10.92 29.03 11.47
C TRP A 101 11.13 29.77 10.15
N VAL A 102 10.18 29.61 9.22
CA VAL A 102 10.24 30.26 7.91
C VAL A 102 8.89 30.90 7.60
N PRO A 103 8.70 32.18 7.98
CA PRO A 103 7.48 32.93 7.65
C PRO A 103 7.27 33.14 6.14
N GLY A 104 6.04 33.44 5.74
CA GLY A 104 5.70 33.76 4.35
C GLY A 104 5.72 32.55 3.40
N GLN A 105 5.48 31.35 3.92
CA GLN A 105 5.12 30.17 3.14
C GLN A 105 3.67 30.31 2.61
N SER A 106 3.28 29.42 1.69
CA SER A 106 1.88 29.28 1.32
C SER A 106 1.03 28.97 2.55
N ALA A 107 -0.24 29.40 2.56
CA ALA A 107 -1.13 29.12 3.68
C ALA A 107 -1.23 27.60 3.95
N PHE A 108 -1.37 27.24 5.22
CA PHE A 108 -1.55 25.87 5.68
C PHE A 108 -2.90 25.76 6.40
N ASP A 109 -3.56 24.61 6.27
CA ASP A 109 -4.85 24.31 6.90
C ASP A 109 -5.90 25.43 6.71
N THR A 110 -6.06 25.93 5.47
CA THR A 110 -6.97 27.06 5.19
C THR A 110 -8.43 26.74 5.50
N GLN A 111 -8.80 25.46 5.52
CA GLN A 111 -10.13 24.98 5.88
C GLN A 111 -10.27 24.64 7.37
N GLY A 112 -9.19 24.71 8.16
CA GLY A 112 -9.22 24.43 9.60
C GLY A 112 -9.41 22.95 9.97
N VAL A 113 -9.31 22.02 9.02
CA VAL A 113 -9.59 20.58 9.22
C VAL A 113 -8.57 19.91 10.15
N MET A 114 -7.41 20.51 10.36
CA MET A 114 -6.43 20.00 11.33
C MET A 114 -6.88 20.27 12.78
N LYS A 115 -7.87 21.14 13.01
CA LYS A 115 -8.43 21.43 14.34
C LYS A 115 -9.42 20.38 14.84
N ASP A 116 -10.01 19.60 13.93
CA ASP A 116 -10.95 18.55 14.30
C ASP A 116 -10.23 17.37 14.96
N PRO A 117 -10.84 16.62 15.89
CA PRO A 117 -10.30 15.35 16.36
C PRO A 117 -10.14 14.31 15.24
N GLY A 118 -9.24 13.34 15.43
CA GLY A 118 -9.08 12.17 14.55
C GLY A 118 -7.65 11.97 14.06
N PHE A 119 -7.49 11.30 12.92
CA PHE A 119 -6.17 11.02 12.35
C PHE A 119 -5.74 12.07 11.34
N LYS A 120 -4.51 12.58 11.48
CA LYS A 120 -3.87 13.52 10.56
C LYS A 120 -2.91 12.77 9.65
N VAL A 121 -2.75 13.27 8.42
CA VAL A 121 -1.96 12.59 7.39
C VAL A 121 -0.90 13.54 6.88
N PHE A 122 0.36 13.19 7.15
CA PHE A 122 1.56 13.89 6.70
C PHE A 122 2.80 13.03 7.02
N HIS A 123 3.97 13.42 6.53
CA HIS A 123 5.17 12.57 6.53
C HIS A 123 6.04 12.73 7.78
N ILE A 124 6.35 13.98 8.14
CA ILE A 124 7.13 14.30 9.34
C ILE A 124 6.49 15.52 9.99
N GLU A 125 6.17 15.40 11.28
CA GLU A 125 5.62 16.50 12.05
C GLU A 125 6.53 17.73 11.96
N ASP A 126 5.92 18.91 11.90
CA ASP A 126 6.58 20.21 11.85
C ASP A 126 7.41 20.56 10.61
N ILE A 127 7.89 19.60 9.80
CA ILE A 127 8.79 19.87 8.66
C ILE A 127 8.33 19.35 7.31
N ASP A 128 7.53 18.29 7.28
CA ASP A 128 7.00 17.68 6.05
C ASP A 128 5.51 17.36 6.25
N PHE A 129 4.78 18.43 6.54
CA PHE A 129 3.42 18.42 7.06
C PHE A 129 2.32 18.62 6.00
N ARG A 130 2.69 18.71 4.71
CA ARG A 130 1.74 18.99 3.62
C ARG A 130 1.31 17.69 2.94
N SER A 131 0.01 17.60 2.71
CA SER A 131 -0.64 16.39 2.22
C SER A 131 -1.74 16.74 1.23
N ASN A 132 -1.92 15.89 0.21
CA ASN A 132 -3.04 15.93 -0.72
C ASN A 132 -4.38 15.62 -0.05
N CYS A 133 -4.36 15.00 1.13
CA CYS A 133 -5.52 14.80 1.99
C CYS A 133 -5.10 14.96 3.47
N ALA A 134 -5.39 16.13 4.07
CA ALA A 134 -4.82 16.53 5.36
C ALA A 134 -5.25 15.66 6.56
N THR A 135 -6.39 14.97 6.46
CA THR A 135 -6.89 14.04 7.48
C THR A 135 -7.19 12.69 6.84
N PHE A 136 -7.09 11.62 7.63
CA PHE A 136 -7.37 10.27 7.11
C PHE A 136 -8.82 10.13 6.66
N LYS A 137 -9.74 10.80 7.38
CA LYS A 137 -11.13 10.99 6.96
C LYS A 137 -11.25 11.49 5.52
N LEU A 138 -10.54 12.56 5.18
CA LEU A 138 -10.56 13.14 3.83
C LEU A 138 -9.96 12.18 2.81
N CYS A 139 -8.86 11.48 3.14
CA CYS A 139 -8.29 10.46 2.27
C CYS A 139 -9.30 9.35 1.97
N LEU A 140 -9.99 8.83 2.99
CA LEU A 140 -11.00 7.77 2.85
C LEU A 140 -12.20 8.23 2.02
N GLN A 141 -12.67 9.46 2.23
CA GLN A 141 -13.77 10.04 1.45
C GLN A 141 -13.39 10.25 -0.02
N GLU A 142 -12.16 10.66 -0.30
CA GLU A 142 -11.62 10.74 -1.66
C GLU A 142 -11.58 9.35 -2.31
N LEU A 143 -10.97 8.36 -1.65
CA LEU A 143 -10.88 6.98 -2.15
C LEU A 143 -12.26 6.37 -2.40
N LYS A 144 -13.20 6.60 -1.49
CA LYS A 144 -14.59 6.17 -1.63
C LYS A 144 -15.24 6.77 -2.87
N LYS A 145 -15.13 8.11 -3.04
CA LYS A 145 -15.71 8.82 -4.20
C LYS A 145 -15.09 8.32 -5.51
N TRP A 146 -13.78 8.08 -5.53
CA TRP A 146 -13.11 7.53 -6.69
C TRP A 146 -13.58 6.12 -7.01
N SER A 147 -13.68 5.24 -6.00
CA SER A 147 -14.15 3.86 -6.15
C SER A 147 -15.60 3.79 -6.65
N ASP A 148 -16.48 4.67 -6.16
CA ASP A 148 -17.86 4.79 -6.64
C ASP A 148 -17.94 5.12 -8.14
N GLY A 149 -16.97 5.88 -8.67
CA GLY A 149 -16.84 6.16 -10.10
C GLY A 149 -16.17 5.05 -10.92
N HIS A 150 -15.54 4.07 -10.26
CA HIS A 150 -14.75 3.00 -10.88
C HIS A 150 -15.05 1.62 -10.27
N PRO A 151 -16.31 1.16 -10.23
CA PRO A 151 -16.71 -0.01 -9.45
C PRO A 151 -15.98 -1.32 -9.82
N ASP A 152 -15.43 -1.40 -11.03
CA ASP A 152 -14.69 -2.56 -11.55
C ASP A 152 -13.15 -2.45 -11.40
N HIS A 153 -12.64 -1.48 -10.65
CA HIS A 153 -11.20 -1.31 -10.43
C HIS A 153 -10.58 -2.58 -9.81
N ASN A 154 -9.33 -2.89 -10.17
CA ASN A 154 -8.56 -3.95 -9.51
C ASN A 154 -8.43 -3.67 -8.00
N PRO A 155 -8.22 -4.70 -7.15
CA PRO A 155 -8.02 -4.49 -5.72
C PRO A 155 -6.88 -3.50 -5.45
N ILE A 156 -7.10 -2.58 -4.51
CA ILE A 156 -6.13 -1.56 -4.13
C ILE A 156 -5.60 -1.86 -2.74
N TYR A 157 -4.29 -1.99 -2.61
CA TYR A 157 -3.63 -2.16 -1.31
C TYR A 157 -3.29 -0.80 -0.70
N ILE A 158 -3.53 -0.62 0.59
CA ILE A 158 -3.21 0.60 1.32
C ILE A 158 -2.35 0.22 2.52
N THR A 159 -1.05 0.48 2.42
CA THR A 159 -0.12 0.35 3.54
C THR A 159 -0.32 1.53 4.48
N MET A 160 -0.38 1.28 5.79
CA MET A 160 -0.63 2.25 6.83
C MET A 160 0.53 2.25 7.83
N ASN A 161 1.15 3.41 8.05
CA ASN A 161 2.13 3.61 9.12
C ASN A 161 1.48 4.38 10.28
N ALA A 162 1.58 3.87 11.49
CA ALA A 162 0.98 4.44 12.70
C ALA A 162 2.02 5.24 13.47
N LYS A 163 2.17 6.52 13.13
CA LYS A 163 3.27 7.38 13.57
C LYS A 163 3.07 7.82 15.02
N ASP A 164 3.94 7.34 15.92
CA ASP A 164 3.91 7.75 17.33
C ASP A 164 5.28 7.99 17.98
N GLU A 165 6.33 7.93 17.19
CA GLU A 165 7.69 8.09 17.65
C GLU A 165 8.01 9.57 17.87
N PRO A 166 8.44 9.98 19.08
CA PRO A 166 8.91 11.34 19.28
C PRO A 166 10.20 11.56 18.49
N SER A 167 10.27 12.69 17.80
CA SER A 167 11.52 13.17 17.22
C SER A 167 12.61 13.32 18.30
N LYS A 168 13.87 13.11 17.90
CA LYS A 168 15.04 13.39 18.76
C LYS A 168 15.20 14.89 19.07
N LYS A 169 14.51 15.74 18.32
CA LYS A 169 14.48 17.19 18.50
C LYS A 169 13.35 17.54 19.48
N PRO A 170 13.66 17.95 20.73
CA PRO A 170 12.65 18.12 21.78
C PRO A 170 11.66 19.24 21.47
N GLU A 171 12.01 20.15 20.56
CA GLU A 171 11.10 21.14 20.06
C GLU A 171 10.02 20.57 19.13
N PHE A 172 10.09 19.34 18.63
CA PHE A 172 9.04 18.85 17.73
C PHE A 172 7.76 18.48 18.50
N THR A 173 6.64 18.56 17.80
CA THR A 173 5.33 18.14 18.30
C THR A 173 5.36 16.66 18.64
N VAL A 174 5.24 16.31 19.92
CA VAL A 174 5.32 14.91 20.38
C VAL A 174 4.06 14.14 19.95
N PRO A 175 4.14 13.08 19.13
CA PRO A 175 2.96 12.33 18.69
C PRO A 175 2.16 11.64 19.80
N GLU A 176 0.87 11.38 19.57
CA GLU A 176 0.06 10.53 20.46
C GLU A 176 0.40 9.04 20.22
N LYS A 177 0.35 8.23 21.29
CA LYS A 177 0.66 6.81 21.21
C LYS A 177 -0.46 5.99 20.57
N PHE A 178 -0.07 5.03 19.74
CA PHE A 178 -0.98 4.02 19.20
C PHE A 178 -1.17 2.89 20.21
N THR A 179 -2.27 2.97 20.96
CA THR A 179 -2.73 1.93 21.87
C THR A 179 -3.75 1.02 21.20
N SER A 180 -4.15 -0.08 21.84
CA SER A 180 -5.26 -0.91 21.34
C SER A 180 -6.55 -0.12 21.09
N LYS A 181 -6.81 0.93 21.89
CA LYS A 181 -7.94 1.84 21.66
C LYS A 181 -7.71 2.69 20.41
N THR A 182 -6.55 3.32 20.27
CA THR A 182 -6.21 4.15 19.10
C THR A 182 -6.35 3.33 17.81
N PHE A 183 -5.94 2.06 17.83
CA PHE A 183 -6.12 1.15 16.70
C PHE A 183 -7.58 0.76 16.43
N ALA A 184 -8.40 0.58 17.47
CA ALA A 184 -9.83 0.38 17.29
C ALA A 184 -10.51 1.64 16.70
N ASP A 185 -10.06 2.84 17.09
CA ASP A 185 -10.51 4.10 16.50
C ASP A 185 -10.08 4.19 15.02
N LEU A 186 -8.90 3.69 14.66
CA LEU A 186 -8.43 3.62 13.27
C LEU A 186 -9.30 2.66 12.42
N ASP A 187 -9.58 1.45 12.90
CA ASP A 187 -10.50 0.50 12.26
C ASP A 187 -11.88 1.16 12.03
N LYS A 188 -12.37 1.88 13.06
CA LYS A 188 -13.65 2.59 13.00
C LYS A 188 -13.65 3.71 11.98
N GLU A 189 -12.58 4.51 11.87
CA GLU A 189 -12.46 5.60 10.90
C GLU A 189 -12.60 5.06 9.46
N ILE A 190 -11.98 3.91 9.15
CA ILE A 190 -12.10 3.22 7.86
C ILE A 190 -13.54 2.78 7.61
N LEU A 191 -14.16 2.13 8.60
CA LEU A 191 -15.53 1.63 8.48
C LEU A 191 -16.55 2.77 8.30
N ASP A 192 -16.37 3.88 9.01
CA ASP A 192 -17.31 5.01 8.98
C ASP A 192 -17.22 5.81 7.67
N ASN A 193 -16.02 6.00 7.12
CA ASN A 193 -15.80 6.91 5.98
C ASN A 193 -15.66 6.21 4.62
N LEU A 194 -15.17 4.96 4.60
CA LEU A 194 -15.08 4.15 3.38
C LEU A 194 -16.24 3.15 3.32
N GLY A 195 -16.47 2.41 4.40
CA GLY A 195 -17.56 1.44 4.51
C GLY A 195 -17.14 0.01 4.23
N LYS A 196 -17.66 -0.94 5.02
CA LYS A 196 -17.32 -2.37 4.97
C LYS A 196 -17.44 -2.99 3.57
N LYS A 197 -18.38 -2.54 2.75
CA LYS A 197 -18.60 -3.09 1.40
C LYS A 197 -17.44 -2.86 0.43
N TYR A 198 -16.50 -1.94 0.72
CA TYR A 198 -15.32 -1.72 -0.11
C TYR A 198 -14.09 -2.44 0.43
N LEU A 199 -14.21 -3.27 1.47
CA LEU A 199 -13.06 -3.88 2.11
C LEU A 199 -12.96 -5.36 1.77
N ILE A 200 -11.72 -5.84 1.70
CA ILE A 200 -11.38 -7.23 2.03
C ILE A 200 -10.59 -7.16 3.34
N THR A 201 -11.11 -7.83 4.37
CA THR A 201 -10.57 -7.86 5.73
C THR A 201 -9.92 -9.21 6.04
N PRO A 202 -9.13 -9.33 7.12
CA PRO A 202 -8.64 -10.62 7.60
C PRO A 202 -9.73 -11.70 7.78
N ASP A 203 -10.94 -11.30 8.19
CA ASP A 203 -12.05 -12.24 8.37
C ASP A 203 -12.54 -12.83 7.03
N ASP A 204 -12.52 -12.02 5.96
CA ASP A 204 -12.94 -12.45 4.62
C ASP A 204 -11.97 -13.49 4.03
N VAL A 205 -10.66 -13.31 4.29
CA VAL A 205 -9.62 -14.27 3.87
C VAL A 205 -9.60 -15.49 4.77
N ARG A 206 -9.79 -15.33 6.08
CA ARG A 206 -9.79 -16.46 7.03
C ARG A 206 -10.96 -17.40 6.78
N GLY A 207 -12.14 -16.88 6.44
CA GLY A 207 -13.33 -17.70 6.21
C GLY A 207 -13.61 -18.67 7.37
N SER A 208 -13.68 -19.96 7.06
CA SER A 208 -13.93 -21.02 8.05
C SER A 208 -12.65 -21.62 8.68
N TYR A 209 -11.45 -21.16 8.31
CA TYR A 209 -10.20 -21.69 8.86
C TYR A 209 -10.02 -21.24 10.32
N LYS A 210 -9.33 -22.07 11.11
CA LYS A 210 -9.04 -21.79 12.52
C LYS A 210 -8.20 -20.52 12.70
N THR A 211 -7.24 -20.30 11.81
CA THR A 211 -6.38 -19.13 11.76
C THR A 211 -6.34 -18.56 10.35
N LEU A 212 -6.11 -17.25 10.24
CA LEU A 212 -5.88 -16.52 9.00
C LEU A 212 -4.72 -17.14 8.24
N GLU A 213 -3.62 -17.45 8.94
CA GLU A 213 -2.49 -18.09 8.28
C GLU A 213 -2.85 -19.46 7.68
N ALA A 214 -3.65 -20.28 8.38
CA ALA A 214 -4.08 -21.55 7.82
C ALA A 214 -4.88 -21.34 6.52
N ALA A 215 -5.74 -20.33 6.45
CA ALA A 215 -6.43 -19.94 5.21
C ALA A 215 -5.45 -19.53 4.10
N VAL A 216 -4.46 -18.69 4.42
CA VAL A 216 -3.45 -18.20 3.48
C VAL A 216 -2.62 -19.36 2.90
N LEU A 217 -2.19 -20.30 3.73
CA LEU A 217 -1.45 -21.49 3.31
C LEU A 217 -2.27 -22.47 2.45
N HIS A 218 -3.60 -22.35 2.47
CA HIS A 218 -4.51 -23.08 1.58
C HIS A 218 -5.02 -22.21 0.41
N ASN A 219 -4.35 -21.08 0.14
CA ASN A 219 -4.69 -20.14 -0.92
C ASN A 219 -6.14 -19.63 -0.88
N ASN A 220 -6.70 -19.41 0.32
CA ASN A 220 -8.09 -18.94 0.50
C ASN A 220 -8.27 -17.42 0.27
N TRP A 221 -7.46 -16.82 -0.60
CA TRP A 221 -7.64 -15.44 -1.03
C TRP A 221 -8.83 -15.35 -1.99
N PRO A 222 -9.60 -14.23 -1.98
CA PRO A 222 -10.62 -14.00 -3.00
C PRO A 222 -10.04 -14.07 -4.42
N THR A 223 -10.86 -14.53 -5.37
CA THR A 223 -10.52 -14.39 -6.79
C THR A 223 -10.40 -12.93 -7.17
N LEU A 224 -9.63 -12.62 -8.22
CA LEU A 224 -9.49 -11.25 -8.71
C LEU A 224 -10.86 -10.64 -9.02
N LYS A 225 -11.78 -11.42 -9.60
CA LYS A 225 -13.15 -10.99 -9.87
C LYS A 225 -13.91 -10.61 -8.60
N ALA A 226 -13.77 -11.37 -7.51
CA ALA A 226 -14.40 -11.08 -6.22
C ALA A 226 -13.73 -9.89 -5.50
N ALA A 227 -12.46 -9.63 -5.78
CA ALA A 227 -11.68 -8.56 -5.20
C ALA A 227 -11.83 -7.20 -5.91
N LYS A 228 -12.52 -7.14 -7.06
CA LYS A 228 -12.77 -5.88 -7.77
C LYS A 228 -13.59 -4.90 -6.93
N GLY A 229 -13.26 -3.62 -7.04
CA GLY A 229 -13.94 -2.55 -6.29
C GLY A 229 -13.61 -2.53 -4.80
N LYS A 230 -12.54 -3.23 -4.37
CA LYS A 230 -12.17 -3.37 -2.95
C LYS A 230 -10.80 -2.80 -2.63
N PHE A 231 -10.63 -2.46 -1.36
CA PHE A 231 -9.41 -2.01 -0.72
C PHE A 231 -8.97 -3.01 0.36
N ILE A 232 -7.67 -3.12 0.53
CA ILE A 232 -7.01 -3.98 1.51
C ILE A 232 -6.07 -3.11 2.31
N PHE A 233 -6.31 -2.97 3.61
CA PHE A 233 -5.45 -2.15 4.47
C PHE A 233 -4.42 -3.02 5.19
N ILE A 234 -3.17 -2.57 5.22
CA ILE A 234 -2.03 -3.29 5.79
C ILE A 234 -1.39 -2.38 6.82
N LEU A 235 -1.25 -2.83 8.07
CA LEU A 235 -0.54 -2.11 9.12
C LEU A 235 0.95 -2.48 9.07
N ASP A 236 1.78 -1.54 8.60
CA ASP A 236 3.26 -1.67 8.58
C ASP A 236 3.82 -1.31 9.96
N GLU A 237 3.54 -2.16 10.94
CA GLU A 237 4.02 -1.98 12.30
C GLU A 237 4.57 -3.26 12.89
N LYS A 238 5.55 -3.08 13.78
CA LYS A 238 6.26 -4.16 14.48
C LYS A 238 6.20 -3.96 15.99
N GLY A 239 6.74 -4.94 16.73
CA GLY A 239 6.90 -4.84 18.17
C GLY A 239 5.60 -4.50 18.92
N GLU A 240 5.66 -3.50 19.79
CA GLU A 240 4.57 -3.08 20.67
C GLU A 240 3.32 -2.64 19.91
N LYS A 241 3.46 -1.89 18.81
CA LYS A 241 2.32 -1.43 17.99
C LYS A 241 1.59 -2.62 17.35
N ARG A 242 2.33 -3.55 16.75
CA ARG A 242 1.75 -4.79 16.21
C ARG A 242 1.04 -5.60 17.29
N ALA A 243 1.69 -5.78 18.44
CA ALA A 243 1.10 -6.50 19.56
C ALA A 243 -0.18 -5.83 20.08
N ALA A 244 -0.20 -4.49 20.18
CA ALA A 244 -1.37 -3.73 20.60
C ALA A 244 -2.53 -3.84 19.60
N TYR A 245 -2.24 -3.92 18.30
CA TYR A 245 -3.26 -4.18 17.27
C TYR A 245 -3.87 -5.58 17.40
N ILE A 246 -3.04 -6.60 17.63
CA ILE A 246 -3.47 -8.01 17.72
C ILE A 246 -4.17 -8.32 19.05
N ALA A 247 -3.80 -7.63 20.14
CA ALA A 247 -4.32 -7.89 21.49
C ALA A 247 -5.85 -7.91 21.53
N GLY A 248 -6.44 -9.01 22.02
CA GLY A 248 -7.89 -9.22 22.07
C GLY A 248 -8.53 -9.71 20.76
N HIS A 249 -7.75 -9.79 19.66
CA HIS A 249 -8.19 -10.17 18.33
C HIS A 249 -7.33 -11.32 17.78
N PRO A 250 -7.34 -12.50 18.42
CA PRO A 250 -6.53 -13.63 17.98
C PRO A 250 -6.84 -13.98 16.52
N SER A 251 -5.80 -14.12 15.72
CA SER A 251 -5.89 -14.31 14.26
C SER A 251 -6.62 -13.16 13.54
N LEU A 252 -6.46 -11.93 14.04
CA LEU A 252 -7.05 -10.68 13.54
C LEU A 252 -8.59 -10.71 13.46
N LYS A 253 -9.25 -11.51 14.30
CA LYS A 253 -10.72 -11.60 14.33
C LYS A 253 -11.37 -10.23 14.56
N GLY A 254 -12.22 -9.80 13.63
CA GLY A 254 -12.94 -8.52 13.71
C GLY A 254 -12.07 -7.28 13.47
N ARG A 255 -10.80 -7.43 13.07
CA ARG A 255 -9.93 -6.32 12.67
C ARG A 255 -10.15 -5.96 11.20
N VAL A 256 -9.86 -4.72 10.84
CA VAL A 256 -9.97 -4.23 9.46
C VAL A 256 -8.65 -4.40 8.70
N LEU A 257 -7.52 -4.07 9.33
CA LEU A 257 -6.20 -4.13 8.72
C LEU A 257 -5.59 -5.53 8.88
N PHE A 258 -4.81 -5.94 7.89
CA PHE A 258 -3.85 -7.02 8.01
C PHE A 258 -2.63 -6.49 8.76
N ALA A 259 -2.16 -7.20 9.79
CA ALA A 259 -0.91 -6.84 10.47
C ALA A 259 0.30 -7.42 9.72
N ASP A 260 1.43 -6.71 9.72
CA ASP A 260 2.75 -7.26 9.32
C ASP A 260 3.23 -8.33 10.34
N ALA A 261 2.50 -9.42 10.45
CA ALA A 261 2.76 -10.53 11.35
C ALA A 261 3.76 -11.52 10.73
N GLU A 262 4.66 -12.06 11.56
CA GLU A 262 5.69 -12.98 11.08
C GLU A 262 5.07 -14.25 10.47
N PRO A 263 5.56 -14.73 9.32
CA PRO A 263 5.19 -16.05 8.82
C PRO A 263 5.42 -17.14 9.88
N GLY A 264 4.42 -17.98 10.08
CA GLY A 264 4.31 -19.01 11.11
C GLY A 264 3.36 -18.64 12.26
N THR A 265 2.84 -17.41 12.30
CA THR A 265 1.94 -16.93 13.36
C THR A 265 0.48 -16.94 12.92
N PRO A 266 -0.51 -17.10 13.84
CA PRO A 266 -1.93 -17.16 13.50
C PRO A 266 -2.47 -15.96 12.70
N GLU A 267 -1.82 -14.80 12.80
CA GLU A 267 -2.16 -13.52 12.15
C GLU A 267 -1.47 -13.32 10.80
N ALA A 268 -0.60 -14.23 10.36
CA ALA A 268 0.23 -14.03 9.18
C ALA A 268 -0.57 -14.17 7.87
N ALA A 269 -0.45 -13.16 7.00
CA ALA A 269 -1.07 -13.16 5.66
C ALA A 269 -0.32 -12.27 4.67
N ILE A 270 -0.07 -11.03 5.09
CA ILE A 270 0.65 -10.01 4.33
C ILE A 270 1.90 -9.64 5.12
N HIS A 271 3.07 -9.65 4.49
CA HIS A 271 4.34 -9.36 5.15
C HIS A 271 5.17 -8.34 4.38
N ILE A 272 5.89 -7.47 5.11
CA ILE A 272 6.64 -6.35 4.55
C ILE A 272 8.14 -6.64 4.57
N MET A 273 8.72 -6.73 3.38
CA MET A 273 10.12 -7.09 3.12
C MET A 273 10.74 -6.08 2.16
N ASN A 274 11.29 -4.99 2.69
CA ASN A 274 11.67 -3.82 1.89
C ASN A 274 12.88 -4.02 0.96
N ASP A 275 13.75 -5.00 1.21
CA ASP A 275 14.97 -5.23 0.41
C ASP A 275 14.83 -6.48 -0.48
N ALA A 276 14.22 -6.30 -1.65
CA ALA A 276 14.03 -7.39 -2.60
C ALA A 276 15.34 -8.00 -3.12
N ARG A 277 16.45 -7.25 -3.13
CA ARG A 277 17.76 -7.77 -3.59
C ARG A 277 18.30 -8.77 -2.58
N LYS A 278 18.30 -8.40 -1.30
CA LYS A 278 18.77 -9.25 -0.21
C LYS A 278 17.83 -10.42 0.05
N ASP A 279 16.53 -10.20 0.00
CA ASP A 279 15.52 -11.17 0.43
C ASP A 279 14.88 -11.97 -0.72
N LEU A 280 15.36 -11.84 -1.96
CA LEU A 280 14.77 -12.44 -3.17
C LEU A 280 14.27 -13.87 -2.96
N THR A 281 15.16 -14.78 -2.54
CA THR A 281 14.84 -16.20 -2.35
C THR A 281 13.85 -16.43 -1.22
N ARG A 282 13.90 -15.60 -0.16
CA ARG A 282 12.96 -15.69 0.97
C ARG A 282 11.57 -15.24 0.54
N ILE A 283 11.48 -14.13 -0.18
CA ILE A 283 10.23 -13.62 -0.74
C ILE A 283 9.59 -14.67 -1.65
N GLN A 284 10.33 -15.24 -2.61
CA GLN A 284 9.81 -16.28 -3.51
C GLN A 284 9.23 -17.48 -2.76
N LYS A 285 9.89 -17.92 -1.68
CA LYS A 285 9.40 -19.04 -0.85
C LYS A 285 8.09 -18.70 -0.13
N LEU A 286 7.95 -17.48 0.38
CA LEU A 286 6.73 -17.04 1.06
C LEU A 286 5.59 -16.83 0.06
N VAL A 287 5.86 -16.19 -1.07
CA VAL A 287 4.87 -15.99 -2.14
C VAL A 287 4.28 -17.33 -2.59
N LYS A 288 5.13 -18.34 -2.87
CA LYS A 288 4.67 -19.69 -3.25
C LYS A 288 3.87 -20.43 -2.19
N LYS A 289 3.95 -20.02 -0.92
CA LYS A 289 3.12 -20.55 0.16
C LYS A 289 1.75 -19.86 0.27
N GLY A 290 1.51 -18.81 -0.49
CA GLY A 290 0.25 -18.07 -0.51
C GLY A 290 0.29 -16.71 0.19
N TYR A 291 1.39 -16.34 0.86
CA TYR A 291 1.51 -15.00 1.47
C TYR A 291 1.59 -13.91 0.39
N ILE A 292 1.03 -12.73 0.70
CA ILE A 292 1.26 -11.52 -0.09
C ILE A 292 2.47 -10.80 0.51
N ILE A 293 3.41 -10.39 -0.32
CA ILE A 293 4.61 -9.65 0.11
C ILE A 293 4.59 -8.24 -0.48
N ARG A 294 4.83 -7.25 0.39
CA ARG A 294 5.18 -5.89 -0.03
C ARG A 294 6.69 -5.69 0.01
N THR A 295 7.23 -5.10 -1.05
CA THR A 295 8.63 -4.69 -1.15
C THR A 295 8.75 -3.31 -1.81
N ARG A 296 9.98 -2.85 -2.04
CA ARG A 296 10.26 -1.54 -2.62
C ARG A 296 11.08 -1.66 -3.91
N ALA A 297 10.80 -0.76 -4.86
CA ALA A 297 11.59 -0.55 -6.07
C ALA A 297 12.77 0.39 -5.84
N ASP A 298 12.66 1.25 -4.84
CA ASP A 298 13.59 2.33 -4.50
C ASP A 298 13.44 2.74 -3.02
N SER A 299 14.45 3.41 -2.48
CA SER A 299 14.41 4.02 -1.14
C SER A 299 15.24 5.30 -1.10
N ASP A 300 14.85 6.24 -0.24
CA ASP A 300 15.66 7.41 0.10
C ASP A 300 16.09 8.26 -1.12
N THR A 301 15.35 8.19 -2.23
CA THR A 301 15.68 8.78 -3.54
C THR A 301 16.95 8.24 -4.21
N GLU A 302 17.64 7.27 -3.62
CA GLU A 302 18.98 6.84 -4.02
C GLU A 302 18.96 6.22 -5.43
N GLU A 303 18.11 5.22 -5.65
CA GLU A 303 17.94 4.58 -6.96
C GLU A 303 17.51 5.58 -8.03
N ALA A 304 16.63 6.52 -7.69
CA ALA A 304 16.18 7.53 -8.64
C ALA A 304 17.29 8.50 -9.03
N ARG A 305 18.15 8.92 -8.10
CA ARG A 305 19.28 9.79 -8.39
C ARG A 305 20.39 9.07 -9.16
N ALA A 306 20.59 7.78 -8.89
CA ALA A 306 21.55 6.93 -9.62
C ALA A 306 21.00 6.39 -10.95
N ASN A 307 19.69 6.53 -11.19
CA ASN A 307 18.96 5.86 -12.26
C ASN A 307 19.16 4.32 -12.24
N ASP A 308 19.21 3.73 -11.04
CA ASP A 308 19.46 2.31 -10.80
C ASP A 308 18.15 1.52 -10.61
N LYS A 309 17.80 0.69 -11.60
CA LYS A 309 16.59 -0.17 -11.55
C LYS A 309 16.83 -1.54 -10.91
N SER A 310 18.00 -1.82 -10.35
CA SER A 310 18.34 -3.15 -9.84
C SER A 310 17.41 -3.62 -8.71
N SER A 311 17.00 -2.73 -7.80
CA SER A 311 16.01 -2.99 -6.75
C SER A 311 14.63 -3.37 -7.34
N PHE A 312 14.12 -2.59 -8.30
CA PHE A 312 12.89 -2.91 -9.02
C PHE A 312 12.94 -4.25 -9.76
N ILE A 313 14.03 -4.54 -10.47
CA ILE A 313 14.20 -5.81 -11.19
C ILE A 313 14.18 -6.98 -10.20
N ALA A 314 14.81 -6.84 -9.03
CA ALA A 314 14.76 -7.86 -7.98
C ALA A 314 13.35 -8.01 -7.41
N ALA A 315 12.63 -6.91 -7.17
CA ALA A 315 11.24 -6.92 -6.71
C ALA A 315 10.29 -7.64 -7.68
N GLN A 316 10.45 -7.43 -8.98
CA GLN A 316 9.67 -8.17 -9.99
C GLN A 316 10.00 -9.66 -9.95
N LYS A 317 11.29 -10.02 -9.92
CA LYS A 317 11.76 -11.42 -9.92
C LYS A 317 11.41 -12.18 -8.64
N SER A 318 11.25 -11.48 -7.52
CA SER A 318 10.96 -12.09 -6.23
C SER A 318 9.51 -12.61 -6.13
N GLY A 319 8.61 -12.12 -6.99
CA GLY A 319 7.18 -12.40 -6.92
C GLY A 319 6.47 -11.62 -5.81
N ALA A 320 7.09 -10.58 -5.25
CA ALA A 320 6.38 -9.70 -4.32
C ALA A 320 5.19 -9.06 -5.06
N GLN A 321 4.00 -9.22 -4.50
CA GLN A 321 2.77 -8.74 -5.13
C GLN A 321 2.63 -7.22 -5.04
N ILE A 322 3.20 -6.57 -4.02
CA ILE A 322 3.10 -5.11 -3.88
C ILE A 322 4.51 -4.53 -4.00
N ILE A 323 4.75 -3.72 -5.03
CA ILE A 323 6.02 -3.04 -5.28
C ILE A 323 5.81 -1.54 -5.13
N SER A 324 6.29 -0.97 -4.02
CA SER A 324 6.21 0.46 -3.77
C SER A 324 7.35 1.24 -4.41
N THR A 325 7.09 2.46 -4.85
CA THR A 325 8.06 3.38 -5.45
C THR A 325 7.68 4.83 -5.14
N ASP A 326 8.65 5.72 -4.96
CA ASP A 326 8.39 7.17 -4.98
C ASP A 326 8.32 7.71 -6.43
N TYR A 327 8.68 6.90 -7.44
CA TYR A 327 8.99 7.33 -8.80
C TYR A 327 8.25 6.55 -9.90
N TYR A 328 6.92 6.42 -9.78
CA TYR A 328 6.06 6.03 -10.90
C TYR A 328 5.94 7.11 -11.99
N LYS A 329 6.43 8.33 -11.68
CA LYS A 329 6.69 9.45 -12.59
C LYS A 329 8.14 9.90 -12.43
N LYS A 330 8.67 10.55 -13.48
CA LYS A 330 10.00 11.18 -13.40
C LYS A 330 10.01 12.29 -12.34
N SER A 331 11.16 12.44 -11.68
CA SER A 331 11.39 13.51 -10.72
C SER A 331 11.33 14.89 -11.41
N THR A 332 10.66 15.83 -10.75
CA THR A 332 10.71 17.28 -11.05
C THR A 332 11.71 18.01 -10.16
N HIS A 333 12.19 17.37 -9.09
CA HIS A 333 13.07 17.96 -8.07
C HIS A 333 14.54 17.89 -8.45
N PHE A 334 14.92 16.90 -9.26
CA PHE A 334 16.26 16.71 -9.78
C PHE A 334 16.20 16.02 -11.14
N LYS A 335 17.25 16.22 -11.96
CA LYS A 335 17.33 15.57 -13.26
C LYS A 335 17.50 14.06 -13.09
N SER A 336 16.48 13.30 -13.46
CA SER A 336 16.53 11.84 -13.54
C SER A 336 15.54 11.31 -14.57
N ASP A 337 15.96 10.28 -15.30
CA ASP A 337 15.09 9.51 -16.19
C ASP A 337 14.45 8.29 -15.50
N TYR A 338 14.73 8.12 -14.21
CA TYR A 338 14.19 7.02 -13.41
C TYR A 338 12.68 7.10 -13.35
N VAL A 339 12.05 5.99 -13.75
CA VAL A 339 10.60 5.79 -13.70
C VAL A 339 10.31 4.31 -13.56
N ILE A 340 9.39 3.98 -12.66
CA ILE A 340 8.98 2.62 -12.34
C ILE A 340 7.60 2.33 -12.93
N SER A 341 7.54 1.32 -13.78
CA SER A 341 6.34 0.71 -14.34
C SER A 341 6.71 -0.69 -14.83
N PHE A 342 5.72 -1.56 -14.98
CA PHE A 342 5.91 -2.82 -15.71
C PHE A 342 6.01 -2.56 -17.22
N ASP A 343 6.36 -3.61 -17.97
CA ASP A 343 6.41 -3.59 -19.42
C ASP A 343 5.10 -3.02 -20.00
N GLY A 344 5.23 -2.17 -21.03
CA GLY A 344 4.09 -1.46 -21.63
C GLY A 344 3.58 -0.28 -20.81
N GLY A 345 4.26 0.13 -19.74
CA GLY A 345 3.85 1.28 -18.91
C GLY A 345 2.67 0.95 -17.98
N THR A 346 2.50 -0.33 -17.65
CA THR A 346 1.39 -0.81 -16.80
C THR A 346 1.80 -0.89 -15.32
N TYR A 347 0.83 -0.96 -14.42
CA TYR A 347 1.06 -1.05 -12.97
C TYR A 347 0.39 -2.28 -12.33
N PHE A 348 -0.19 -3.15 -13.14
CA PHE A 348 -0.84 -4.39 -12.71
C PHE A 348 -0.52 -5.49 -13.74
N LYS A 349 -0.03 -6.63 -13.28
CA LYS A 349 0.26 -7.79 -14.14
C LYS A 349 0.12 -9.11 -13.39
N ALA A 350 -0.01 -10.21 -14.12
CA ALA A 350 0.13 -11.54 -13.54
C ALA A 350 1.55 -11.72 -12.97
N ASP A 351 1.64 -12.38 -11.82
CA ASP A 351 2.91 -12.64 -11.15
C ASP A 351 3.71 -13.72 -11.88
N PRO A 352 5.01 -13.48 -12.15
CA PRO A 352 5.86 -14.41 -12.91
C PRO A 352 6.05 -15.77 -12.22
N LEU A 353 5.76 -15.91 -10.93
CA LEU A 353 5.84 -17.19 -10.21
C LEU A 353 4.61 -18.09 -10.43
N PHE A 354 3.50 -17.51 -10.90
CA PHE A 354 2.22 -18.22 -11.09
C PHE A 354 1.71 -18.19 -12.53
N ALA A 355 2.28 -17.33 -13.38
CA ALA A 355 2.00 -17.35 -14.81
C ALA A 355 2.28 -18.76 -15.37
N SER A 356 1.21 -19.49 -15.69
CA SER A 356 1.28 -20.78 -16.36
C SER A 356 2.01 -20.60 -17.69
N GLY A 357 2.88 -21.56 -18.04
CA GLY A 357 3.83 -21.48 -19.15
C GLY A 357 3.32 -20.73 -20.39
N LYS A 358 4.13 -19.78 -20.86
CA LYS A 358 4.07 -19.34 -22.26
C LYS A 358 4.37 -20.50 -23.20
#